data_AF-A0AAN8DW73-F1
#
_entry.id   AF-A0AAN8DW73-F1
#
_cell.length_a   1.000
_cell.length_b   1.000
_cell.length_c   1.000
_cell.angle_alpha   90.00
_cell.angle_beta   90.00
_cell.angle_gamma   90.00
#
_symmetry.space_group_name_H-M   'P 1'
#
loop_
_entity.id
_entity.type
_entity.pdbx_description
1 polymer ?
#
loop_
_entity_poly.entity_id
_entity_poly.type
_entity_poly.pdbx_seq_one_letter_code
_entity_poly.pdbx_strand_id
1 'polypeptide(L)'
;MESGNGGASSKGLLVPVSESSLVFQNNILTPIKSAYLYEESKQSFRYKSAALVKNPALEEKYYAFRAKRREVGYSEEDLKESYGFLLFDNVNKANDLGETGMLTGNSTCTTLGDPSKGVYISMYSDCLDLNRWYHGKSGYIAIIRLTKGRVKNVSENYTQNLTAPTAGFDCHVSEQLPSVSAKTSSFLAFERTQYYMYEMLNDESNGTAQSPSAACPFAIVSFSYTDTKATPVASPEKRVERKLVPHYLPWRGQLELGAQLYDVGLRTTTGALIPAELPPVVKIDQAISMSDLRQLLPKAVFETCFSGEVFLDGLYCTLCEFVPCGAVETQSLALLLQEVKEKDLALTFQLHDGGFLILLHSSHFLTYDDTGSNETDFLQGIFVFPVSQIIRRDTKLVQRKPAISTDILQRKAKNGSSIARGNDCRYCRNKPDP
;
A
#
# COMPACT_ATOMS: atom_id res chain seq x y z
N MET A 1 -14.66 -49.66 5.91
CA MET A 1 -16.05 -49.17 5.75
C MET A 1 -16.12 -47.88 6.56
N GLU A 2 -15.53 -46.81 6.03
CA GLU A 2 -16.18 -45.80 5.18
C GLU A 2 -17.32 -45.06 5.86
N SER A 3 -17.09 -43.76 6.07
CA SER A 3 -18.03 -42.63 6.11
C SER A 3 -17.13 -41.39 6.34
N GLY A 4 -16.42 -40.87 5.34
CA GLY A 4 -17.02 -40.22 4.17
C GLY A 4 -17.43 -38.78 4.51
N ASN A 5 -16.53 -37.97 5.10
CA ASN A 5 -16.79 -36.55 5.33
C ASN A 5 -16.58 -35.79 4.01
N GLY A 6 -17.63 -35.79 3.20
CA GLY A 6 -17.67 -35.07 1.93
C GLY A 6 -17.65 -33.57 2.17
N GLY A 7 -16.63 -32.90 1.63
CA GLY A 7 -16.63 -31.44 1.52
C GLY A 7 -17.88 -30.98 0.79
N ALA A 8 -18.67 -30.13 1.45
CA ALA A 8 -19.80 -29.46 0.83
C ALA A 8 -19.28 -28.67 -0.38
N SER A 9 -19.78 -29.03 -1.56
CA SER A 9 -19.37 -28.41 -2.82
C SER A 9 -19.93 -26.98 -2.89
N SER A 10 -19.05 -26.00 -3.05
CA SER A 10 -19.30 -24.56 -3.29
C SER A 10 -20.15 -24.22 -4.52
N LYS A 11 -20.79 -25.20 -5.16
CA LYS A 11 -21.42 -25.10 -6.48
C LYS A 11 -22.80 -24.42 -6.52
N GLY A 12 -23.33 -23.91 -5.41
CA GLY A 12 -24.70 -23.38 -5.34
C GLY A 12 -24.87 -21.95 -4.81
N LEU A 13 -23.82 -21.32 -4.27
CA LEU A 13 -23.94 -20.04 -3.56
C LEU A 13 -23.66 -18.82 -4.44
N LEU A 14 -23.05 -19.01 -5.61
CA LEU A 14 -22.74 -17.94 -6.53
C LEU A 14 -23.57 -18.11 -7.79
N VAL A 15 -24.42 -17.13 -8.07
CA VAL A 15 -25.28 -17.11 -9.26
C VAL A 15 -24.66 -16.14 -10.27
N PRO A 16 -24.08 -16.62 -11.38
CA PRO A 16 -23.51 -15.77 -12.41
C PRO A 16 -24.55 -14.80 -12.97
N VAL A 17 -24.14 -13.57 -13.24
CA VAL A 17 -24.99 -12.52 -13.78
C VAL A 17 -24.46 -12.09 -15.14
N SER A 18 -25.34 -12.06 -16.14
CA SER A 18 -25.01 -11.52 -17.46
C SER A 18 -24.79 -10.01 -17.41
N GLU A 19 -23.72 -9.53 -18.05
CA GLU A 19 -23.35 -8.10 -18.16
C GLU A 19 -24.47 -7.22 -18.75
N SER A 20 -25.28 -7.79 -19.66
CA SER A 20 -26.39 -7.10 -20.32
C SER A 20 -27.68 -7.06 -19.49
N SER A 21 -27.71 -7.74 -18.35
CA SER A 21 -28.92 -7.82 -17.52
C SER A 21 -29.16 -6.54 -16.71
N LEU A 22 -30.43 -6.21 -16.48
CA LEU A 22 -30.82 -5.14 -15.55
C LEU A 22 -30.31 -5.39 -14.13
N VAL A 23 -30.16 -6.66 -13.75
CA VAL A 23 -29.60 -7.06 -12.44
C VAL A 23 -28.15 -6.60 -12.32
N PHE A 24 -27.33 -6.84 -13.34
CA PHE A 24 -25.94 -6.38 -13.36
C PHE A 24 -25.85 -4.85 -13.31
N GLN A 25 -26.65 -4.16 -14.12
CA GLN A 25 -26.65 -2.70 -14.17
C GLN A 25 -27.10 -2.07 -12.85
N ASN A 26 -28.27 -2.47 -12.34
CA ASN A 26 -28.91 -1.81 -11.19
C ASN A 26 -28.35 -2.27 -9.85
N ASN A 27 -28.01 -3.55 -9.71
CA ASN A 27 -27.67 -4.11 -8.40
C ASN A 27 -26.15 -4.23 -8.20
N ILE A 28 -25.34 -4.29 -9.26
CA ILE A 28 -23.89 -4.47 -9.15
C ILE A 28 -23.16 -3.20 -9.55
N LEU A 29 -23.42 -2.68 -10.76
CA LEU A 29 -22.74 -1.50 -11.25
C LEU A 29 -23.18 -0.21 -10.57
N THR A 30 -24.46 -0.04 -10.25
CA THR A 30 -24.94 1.18 -9.57
C THR A 30 -24.27 1.38 -8.21
N PRO A 31 -24.24 0.40 -7.27
CA PRO A 31 -23.52 0.57 -6.00
C PRO A 31 -22.06 0.97 -6.18
N ILE A 32 -21.34 0.29 -7.07
CA ILE A 32 -19.94 0.58 -7.37
C ILE A 32 -19.77 2.01 -7.92
N LYS A 33 -20.43 2.32 -9.04
CA LYS A 33 -20.24 3.61 -9.72
C LYS A 33 -20.71 4.80 -8.89
N SER A 34 -21.70 4.59 -8.02
CA SER A 34 -22.18 5.62 -7.08
C SER A 34 -21.22 5.89 -5.93
N ALA A 35 -20.30 4.95 -5.66
CA ALA A 35 -19.36 4.99 -4.54
C ALA A 35 -17.91 5.19 -5.01
N TYR A 36 -17.70 5.94 -6.09
CA TYR A 36 -16.36 6.39 -6.47
C TYR A 36 -15.96 7.62 -5.67
N LEU A 37 -14.74 7.59 -5.12
CA LEU A 37 -14.06 8.75 -4.54
C LEU A 37 -13.41 9.62 -5.62
N TYR A 38 -12.90 8.99 -6.70
CA TYR A 38 -12.20 9.65 -7.79
C TYR A 38 -13.04 9.64 -9.06
N GLU A 39 -13.24 10.80 -9.67
CA GLU A 39 -14.03 10.93 -10.90
C GLU A 39 -13.41 10.18 -12.08
N GLU A 40 -12.08 10.07 -12.13
CA GLU A 40 -11.35 9.34 -13.17
C GLU A 40 -11.69 7.85 -13.18
N SER A 41 -12.07 7.27 -12.05
CA SER A 41 -12.43 5.85 -11.91
C SER A 41 -13.58 5.44 -12.83
N LYS A 42 -14.48 6.36 -13.18
CA LYS A 42 -15.57 6.11 -14.14
C LYS A 42 -15.06 5.68 -15.51
N GLN A 43 -13.89 6.17 -15.91
CA GLN A 43 -13.28 5.88 -17.20
C GLN A 43 -12.23 4.78 -17.12
N SER A 44 -11.64 4.56 -15.94
CA SER A 44 -10.54 3.62 -15.77
C SER A 44 -10.96 2.20 -15.40
N PHE A 45 -12.05 2.02 -14.64
CA PHE A 45 -12.52 0.68 -14.29
C PHE A 45 -13.39 0.06 -15.38
N ARG A 46 -13.16 -1.23 -15.63
CA ARG A 46 -14.00 -2.09 -16.48
C ARG A 46 -14.42 -3.31 -15.67
N TYR A 47 -15.68 -3.68 -15.76
CA TYR A 47 -16.28 -4.81 -15.05
C TYR A 47 -16.81 -5.80 -16.07
N LYS A 48 -16.39 -7.07 -16.00
CA LYS A 48 -16.66 -8.07 -17.05
C LYS A 48 -17.46 -9.27 -16.55
N SER A 49 -17.12 -9.82 -15.38
CA SER A 49 -17.84 -10.95 -14.81
C SER A 49 -18.38 -10.58 -13.44
N ALA A 50 -19.60 -10.99 -13.12
CA ALA A 50 -20.10 -10.90 -11.76
C ALA A 50 -20.97 -12.09 -11.38
N ALA A 51 -21.02 -12.36 -10.09
CA ALA A 51 -21.94 -13.31 -9.48
C ALA A 51 -22.63 -12.68 -8.27
N LEU A 52 -23.92 -12.96 -8.11
CA LEU A 52 -24.62 -12.68 -6.86
C LEU A 52 -24.29 -13.76 -5.85
N VAL A 53 -24.08 -13.34 -4.60
CA VAL A 53 -23.97 -14.24 -3.46
C VAL A 53 -25.39 -14.56 -2.99
N LYS A 54 -25.74 -15.84 -2.98
CA LYS A 54 -27.03 -16.36 -2.54
C LYS A 54 -26.83 -17.34 -1.40
N ASN A 55 -26.74 -16.80 -0.20
CA ASN A 55 -26.63 -17.55 1.04
C ASN A 55 -27.80 -17.18 1.98
N PRO A 56 -28.87 -17.99 2.01
CA PRO A 56 -30.06 -17.70 2.83
C PRO A 56 -29.74 -17.53 4.32
N ALA A 57 -28.76 -18.26 4.85
CA ALA A 57 -28.40 -18.16 6.26
C ALA A 57 -27.76 -16.80 6.61
N LEU A 58 -26.90 -16.27 5.72
CA LEU A 58 -26.33 -14.94 5.90
C LEU A 58 -27.38 -13.83 5.69
N GLU A 59 -28.26 -13.99 4.71
CA GLU A 59 -29.37 -13.05 4.47
C GLU A 59 -30.33 -13.01 5.68
N GLU A 60 -30.73 -14.16 6.22
CA GLU A 60 -31.59 -14.27 7.41
C GLU A 60 -30.92 -13.63 8.63
N LYS A 61 -29.63 -13.92 8.86
CA LYS A 61 -28.84 -13.32 9.95
C LYS A 61 -28.81 -11.79 9.85
N TYR A 62 -28.65 -11.24 8.65
CA TYR A 62 -28.67 -9.79 8.41
C TYR A 62 -30.05 -9.16 8.68
N TYR A 63 -31.13 -9.76 8.20
CA TYR A 63 -32.47 -9.23 8.44
C TYR A 63 -32.91 -9.37 9.90
N ALA A 64 -32.54 -10.46 10.57
CA ALA A 64 -32.77 -10.66 12.00
C ALA A 64 -32.03 -9.60 12.83
N PHE A 65 -30.77 -9.28 12.49
CA PHE A 65 -30.02 -8.19 13.13
C PHE A 65 -30.77 -6.86 13.01
N ARG A 66 -31.23 -6.50 11.81
CA ARG A 66 -31.98 -5.24 11.59
C ARG A 66 -33.31 -5.22 12.37
N ALA A 67 -34.03 -6.33 12.41
CA ALA A 67 -35.28 -6.44 13.16
C ALA A 67 -35.04 -6.23 14.66
N LYS A 68 -34.05 -6.92 15.23
CA LYS A 68 -33.64 -6.77 16.64
C LYS A 68 -33.22 -5.34 16.97
N ARG A 69 -32.44 -4.69 16.09
CA ARG A 69 -32.03 -3.29 16.28
C ARG A 69 -33.23 -2.32 16.24
N ARG A 70 -34.22 -2.58 15.39
CA ARG A 70 -35.47 -1.80 15.36
C ARG A 70 -36.25 -1.91 16.67
N GLU A 71 -36.36 -3.12 17.22
CA GLU A 71 -37.08 -3.35 18.49
C GLU A 71 -36.46 -2.61 19.68
N VAL A 72 -35.13 -2.44 19.70
CA VAL A 72 -34.41 -1.69 20.74
C VAL A 72 -34.30 -0.18 20.45
N GLY A 73 -35.07 0.33 19.48
CA GLY A 73 -35.26 1.77 19.26
C GLY A 73 -34.23 2.43 18.33
N TYR A 74 -33.64 1.70 17.39
CA TYR A 74 -32.81 2.30 16.35
C TYR A 74 -33.68 3.07 15.35
N SER A 75 -33.19 4.21 14.88
CA SER A 75 -33.90 5.02 13.89
C SER A 75 -33.81 4.40 12.50
N GLU A 76 -34.68 4.84 11.57
CA GLU A 76 -34.59 4.40 10.18
C GLU A 76 -33.31 4.88 9.48
N GLU A 77 -32.66 5.96 9.95
CA GLU A 77 -31.34 6.36 9.44
C GLU A 77 -30.23 5.43 9.95
N ASP A 78 -30.27 5.00 11.22
CA ASP A 78 -29.34 4.00 11.77
C ASP A 78 -29.48 2.65 11.02
N LEU A 79 -30.71 2.31 10.63
CA LEU A 79 -31.06 1.07 9.93
C LEU A 79 -30.96 1.18 8.40
N LYS A 80 -30.49 2.30 7.88
CA LYS A 80 -30.38 2.53 6.44
C LYS A 80 -29.41 1.56 5.82
N GLU A 81 -29.91 0.84 4.83
CA GLU A 81 -29.10 -0.07 4.04
C GLU A 81 -28.16 0.71 3.11
N SER A 82 -26.92 0.25 3.03
CA SER A 82 -25.88 0.80 2.17
C SER A 82 -24.95 -0.31 1.70
N TYR A 83 -23.92 0.06 0.95
CA TYR A 83 -22.93 -0.87 0.43
C TYR A 83 -21.52 -0.46 0.85
N GLY A 84 -20.66 -1.45 1.00
CA GLY A 84 -19.21 -1.30 1.14
C GLY A 84 -18.48 -2.33 0.28
N PHE A 85 -17.16 -2.22 0.21
CA PHE A 85 -16.37 -2.89 -0.80
C PHE A 85 -15.09 -3.50 -0.22
N LEU A 86 -14.65 -4.62 -0.81
CA LEU A 86 -13.41 -5.30 -0.48
C LEU A 86 -12.71 -5.77 -1.75
N LEU A 87 -11.38 -5.65 -1.77
CA LEU A 87 -10.54 -6.11 -2.87
C LEU A 87 -10.00 -7.52 -2.58
N PHE A 88 -10.01 -8.36 -3.61
CA PHE A 88 -9.39 -9.68 -3.62
C PHE A 88 -8.62 -9.90 -4.91
N ASP A 89 -7.40 -10.43 -4.80
CA ASP A 89 -6.60 -10.81 -5.97
C ASP A 89 -6.95 -12.22 -6.49
N ASN A 90 -7.63 -13.02 -5.66
CA ASN A 90 -7.96 -14.41 -5.95
C ASN A 90 -9.47 -14.64 -5.87
N VAL A 91 -10.05 -15.20 -6.94
CA VAL A 91 -11.47 -15.51 -7.03
C VAL A 91 -11.95 -16.48 -5.95
N ASN A 92 -11.13 -17.46 -5.56
CA ASN A 92 -11.50 -18.44 -4.53
C ASN A 92 -11.67 -17.74 -3.18
N LYS A 93 -10.73 -16.86 -2.80
CA LYS A 93 -10.86 -16.07 -1.56
C LYS A 93 -12.08 -15.15 -1.57
N ALA A 94 -12.39 -14.55 -2.73
CA ALA A 94 -13.59 -13.75 -2.88
C ALA A 94 -14.86 -14.62 -2.75
N ASN A 95 -14.84 -15.83 -3.31
CA ASN A 95 -15.97 -16.77 -3.27
C ASN A 95 -16.20 -17.34 -1.87
N ASP A 96 -15.14 -17.65 -1.12
CA ASP A 96 -15.19 -18.15 0.25
C ASP A 96 -15.95 -17.17 1.16
N LEU A 97 -15.88 -15.86 0.86
CA LEU A 97 -16.65 -14.83 1.56
C LEU A 97 -18.16 -15.09 1.50
N GLY A 98 -18.66 -15.62 0.38
CA GLY A 98 -20.08 -15.95 0.21
C GLY A 98 -20.54 -17.12 1.08
N GLU A 99 -19.60 -17.97 1.50
CA GLU A 99 -19.83 -19.08 2.43
C GLU A 99 -19.75 -18.63 3.89
N THR A 100 -18.65 -17.96 4.24
CA THR A 100 -18.33 -17.65 5.64
C THR A 100 -18.97 -16.35 6.16
N GLY A 101 -19.36 -15.46 5.25
CA GLY A 101 -19.67 -14.08 5.59
C GLY A 101 -18.39 -13.28 5.93
N MET A 102 -18.58 -12.08 6.47
CA MET A 102 -17.49 -11.22 6.93
C MET A 102 -16.91 -11.76 8.25
N LEU A 103 -15.65 -12.19 8.25
CA LEU A 103 -14.94 -12.66 9.45
C LEU A 103 -13.99 -11.58 10.00
N THR A 104 -13.78 -11.54 11.31
CA THR A 104 -12.73 -10.72 11.94
C THR A 104 -11.35 -11.10 11.42
N GLY A 105 -10.40 -10.16 11.45
CA GLY A 105 -9.07 -10.33 10.87
C GLY A 105 -9.03 -10.20 9.35
N ASN A 106 -10.07 -9.63 8.72
CA ASN A 106 -10.14 -9.47 7.26
C ASN A 106 -9.24 -8.37 6.69
N SER A 107 -8.63 -7.54 7.55
CA SER A 107 -7.80 -6.41 7.15
C SER A 107 -6.62 -6.24 8.10
N THR A 108 -5.55 -5.64 7.60
CA THR A 108 -4.39 -5.20 8.38
C THR A 108 -4.58 -3.80 8.97
N CYS A 109 -5.69 -3.10 8.65
CA CYS A 109 -6.01 -1.81 9.24
C CYS A 109 -6.26 -1.95 10.75
N THR A 110 -5.77 -0.95 11.49
CA THR A 110 -5.88 -0.88 12.96
C THR A 110 -6.33 0.51 13.45
N THR A 111 -6.54 1.45 12.52
CA THR A 111 -6.75 2.88 12.80
C THR A 111 -8.05 3.18 13.54
N LEU A 112 -9.13 2.48 13.21
CA LEU A 112 -10.47 2.66 13.81
C LEU A 112 -10.81 1.63 14.90
N GLY A 113 -10.05 0.54 15.00
CA GLY A 113 -10.21 -0.46 16.04
C GLY A 113 -9.39 -1.74 15.82
N ASP A 114 -9.55 -2.67 16.76
CA ASP A 114 -8.85 -3.95 16.73
C ASP A 114 -9.45 -4.89 15.66
N PRO A 115 -8.69 -5.30 14.62
CA PRO A 115 -9.21 -6.17 13.56
C PRO A 115 -9.59 -7.56 14.08
N SER A 116 -9.15 -7.99 15.27
CA SER A 116 -9.61 -9.25 15.87
C SER A 116 -11.03 -9.17 16.45
N LYS A 117 -11.57 -7.94 16.66
CA LYS A 117 -12.86 -7.67 17.31
C LYS A 117 -13.92 -7.09 16.38
N GLY A 118 -13.56 -6.82 15.12
CA GLY A 118 -14.44 -6.23 14.14
C GLY A 118 -13.91 -6.43 12.72
N VAL A 119 -14.65 -5.93 11.74
CA VAL A 119 -14.32 -6.05 10.32
C VAL A 119 -14.16 -4.67 9.69
N TYR A 120 -13.17 -4.54 8.82
CA TYR A 120 -12.95 -3.32 8.03
C TYR A 120 -13.57 -3.47 6.65
N ILE A 121 -14.34 -2.48 6.22
CA ILE A 121 -14.99 -2.47 4.90
C ILE A 121 -14.81 -1.09 4.28
N SER A 122 -14.30 -1.01 3.04
CA SER A 122 -14.06 0.27 2.38
C SER A 122 -15.38 0.92 1.95
N MET A 123 -15.50 2.23 2.17
CA MET A 123 -16.69 3.00 1.82
C MET A 123 -16.79 3.27 0.32
N TYR A 124 -15.65 3.35 -0.38
CA TYR A 124 -15.56 3.68 -1.79
C TYR A 124 -15.03 2.50 -2.60
N SER A 125 -15.62 2.23 -3.76
CA SER A 125 -15.27 1.07 -4.59
C SER A 125 -13.97 1.23 -5.38
N ASP A 126 -13.39 2.43 -5.38
CA ASP A 126 -12.10 2.78 -6.00
C ASP A 126 -11.06 3.23 -4.97
N CYS A 127 -11.32 3.03 -3.67
CA CYS A 127 -10.35 3.23 -2.59
C CYS A 127 -10.32 1.96 -1.74
N LEU A 128 -9.72 0.90 -2.30
CA LEU A 128 -9.75 -0.47 -1.74
C LEU A 128 -8.38 -1.00 -1.30
N ASP A 129 -7.34 -0.20 -1.49
CA ASP A 129 -5.96 -0.56 -1.27
C ASP A 129 -5.21 0.70 -0.82
N LEU A 130 -4.14 0.52 -0.04
CA LEU A 130 -3.23 1.60 0.35
C LEU A 130 -2.52 2.18 -0.88
N ASN A 131 -2.28 1.30 -1.86
CA ASN A 131 -1.65 1.63 -3.13
C ASN A 131 -2.65 2.18 -4.14
N ARG A 132 -2.21 3.11 -4.98
CA ARG A 132 -3.04 3.60 -6.10
C ARG A 132 -3.23 2.52 -7.15
N TRP A 133 -4.32 2.64 -7.89
CA TRP A 133 -4.57 1.85 -9.09
C TRP A 133 -3.54 2.15 -10.17
N TYR A 134 -3.06 1.08 -10.82
CA TYR A 134 -2.13 1.15 -11.94
C TYR A 134 -2.70 0.43 -13.15
N HIS A 135 -2.27 0.85 -14.34
CA HIS A 135 -2.72 0.27 -15.61
C HIS A 135 -2.45 -1.24 -15.62
N GLY A 136 -3.45 -2.05 -15.99
CA GLY A 136 -3.32 -3.50 -16.03
C GLY A 136 -3.80 -4.21 -14.76
N LYS A 137 -3.92 -3.52 -13.61
CA LYS A 137 -4.43 -4.13 -12.38
C LYS A 137 -5.80 -4.75 -12.61
N SER A 138 -5.95 -6.01 -12.22
CA SER A 138 -7.22 -6.73 -12.26
C SER A 138 -7.40 -7.53 -10.98
N GLY A 139 -8.63 -7.90 -10.70
CA GLY A 139 -8.98 -8.63 -9.49
C GLY A 139 -10.49 -8.71 -9.30
N TYR A 140 -10.91 -8.93 -8.07
CA TYR A 140 -12.31 -9.09 -7.69
C TYR A 140 -12.67 -8.08 -6.61
N ILE A 141 -13.81 -7.44 -6.79
CA ILE A 141 -14.43 -6.57 -5.77
C ILE A 141 -15.64 -7.31 -5.22
N ALA A 142 -15.62 -7.59 -3.92
CA ALA A 142 -16.81 -8.03 -3.22
C ALA A 142 -17.63 -6.80 -2.80
N ILE A 143 -18.90 -6.78 -3.16
CA ILE A 143 -19.89 -5.82 -2.71
C ILE A 143 -20.56 -6.40 -1.46
N ILE A 144 -20.48 -5.66 -0.36
CA ILE A 144 -21.05 -6.03 0.92
C ILE A 144 -22.25 -5.14 1.19
N ARG A 145 -23.44 -5.74 1.31
CA ARG A 145 -24.63 -5.07 1.81
C ARG A 145 -24.46 -4.89 3.31
N LEU A 146 -24.63 -3.66 3.81
CA LEU A 146 -24.44 -3.38 5.22
C LEU A 146 -25.44 -2.37 5.78
N THR A 147 -25.71 -2.50 7.08
CA THR A 147 -26.45 -1.53 7.89
C THR A 147 -25.50 -1.00 8.97
N LYS A 148 -25.21 0.30 8.96
CA LYS A 148 -24.16 0.87 9.82
C LYS A 148 -24.53 0.84 11.31
N GLY A 149 -25.81 0.85 11.63
CA GLY A 149 -26.28 1.00 13.00
C GLY A 149 -25.88 2.36 13.56
N ARG A 150 -25.67 2.43 14.87
CA ARG A 150 -25.20 3.67 15.52
C ARG A 150 -23.72 3.85 15.24
N VAL A 151 -23.40 4.97 14.59
CA VAL A 151 -22.03 5.29 14.17
C VAL A 151 -21.33 6.15 15.23
N LYS A 152 -20.14 5.73 15.64
CA LYS A 152 -19.23 6.53 16.47
C LYS A 152 -18.11 7.09 15.60
N ASN A 153 -17.95 8.41 15.61
CA ASN A 153 -16.76 9.03 15.07
C ASN A 153 -15.61 8.86 16.08
N VAL A 154 -14.46 8.39 15.59
CA VAL A 154 -13.24 8.20 16.38
C VAL A 154 -12.06 8.84 15.66
N SER A 155 -11.12 9.38 16.41
CA SER A 155 -9.82 9.80 15.86
C SER A 155 -9.02 8.55 15.46
N GLU A 156 -8.25 8.64 14.37
CA GLU A 156 -7.43 7.51 13.93
C GLU A 156 -6.31 7.23 14.94
N ASN A 157 -6.15 5.97 15.31
CA ASN A 157 -5.18 5.50 16.29
C ASN A 157 -4.07 4.69 15.61
N TYR A 158 -2.85 5.22 15.63
CA TYR A 158 -1.67 4.58 15.05
C TYR A 158 -0.75 3.94 16.12
N THR A 159 -1.26 3.77 17.33
CA THR A 159 -0.51 3.18 18.45
C THR A 159 -0.81 1.70 18.60
N GLN A 160 -0.02 0.99 19.40
CA GLN A 160 -0.28 -0.42 19.74
C GLN A 160 -1.53 -0.61 20.63
N ASN A 161 -1.99 0.46 21.29
CA ASN A 161 -3.17 0.41 22.14
C ASN A 161 -4.42 0.65 21.29
N LEU A 162 -4.83 -0.39 20.56
CA LEU A 162 -5.91 -0.31 19.59
C LEU A 162 -7.24 0.15 20.20
N THR A 163 -8.00 0.92 19.43
CA THR A 163 -9.30 1.43 19.84
C THR A 163 -10.28 0.26 20.05
N ALA A 164 -10.80 0.13 21.27
CA ALA A 164 -11.78 -0.91 21.57
C ALA A 164 -13.16 -0.56 20.97
N PRO A 165 -13.97 -1.56 20.56
CA PRO A 165 -15.38 -1.38 20.26
C PRO A 165 -16.12 -0.55 21.33
N THR A 166 -16.91 0.45 20.91
CA THR A 166 -17.62 1.34 21.83
C THR A 166 -19.00 0.78 22.16
N ALA A 167 -19.28 0.58 23.45
CA ALA A 167 -20.59 0.11 23.90
C ALA A 167 -21.72 1.05 23.45
N GLY A 168 -22.82 0.47 22.94
CA GLY A 168 -23.97 1.23 22.43
C GLY A 168 -23.84 1.73 20.99
N PHE A 169 -22.72 1.45 20.32
CA PHE A 169 -22.49 1.71 18.90
C PHE A 169 -22.23 0.39 18.16
N ASP A 170 -22.35 0.41 16.83
CA ASP A 170 -22.17 -0.77 15.96
C ASP A 170 -21.04 -0.58 14.94
N CYS A 171 -20.60 0.66 14.74
CA CYS A 171 -19.62 1.02 13.73
C CYS A 171 -18.77 2.20 14.18
N HIS A 172 -17.46 2.13 13.93
CA HIS A 172 -16.57 3.28 13.98
C HIS A 172 -16.28 3.80 12.59
N VAL A 173 -16.23 5.12 12.48
CA VAL A 173 -15.73 5.85 11.32
C VAL A 173 -14.74 6.90 11.76
N SER A 174 -13.87 7.30 10.85
CA SER A 174 -12.91 8.38 11.03
C SER A 174 -13.61 9.73 11.28
N GLU A 175 -13.17 10.46 12.30
CA GLU A 175 -13.54 11.89 12.47
C GLU A 175 -13.08 12.76 11.29
N GLN A 176 -12.02 12.34 10.59
CA GLN A 176 -11.48 13.00 9.41
C GLN A 176 -12.18 12.58 8.10
N LEU A 177 -13.19 11.70 8.15
CA LEU A 177 -13.94 11.28 6.96
C LEU A 177 -14.45 12.48 6.11
N PRO A 178 -15.05 13.54 6.70
CA PRO A 178 -15.54 14.67 5.91
C PRO A 178 -14.44 15.50 5.23
N SER A 179 -13.18 15.37 5.66
CA SER A 179 -12.04 16.08 5.05
C SER A 179 -11.36 15.28 3.94
N VAL A 180 -11.76 14.02 3.73
CA VAL A 180 -11.22 13.20 2.65
C VAL A 180 -11.70 13.72 1.29
N SER A 181 -10.76 13.89 0.36
CA SER A 181 -11.04 14.32 -1.01
C SER A 181 -10.09 13.64 -1.98
N ALA A 182 -10.28 13.88 -3.28
CA ALA A 182 -9.38 13.39 -4.33
C ALA A 182 -7.91 13.87 -4.17
N LYS A 183 -7.66 14.91 -3.36
CA LYS A 183 -6.31 15.42 -3.07
C LYS A 183 -5.63 14.71 -1.90
N THR A 184 -6.39 13.96 -1.11
CA THR A 184 -5.86 13.17 0.01
C THR A 184 -4.95 12.06 -0.54
N SER A 185 -3.84 11.78 0.14
CA SER A 185 -2.96 10.67 -0.24
C SER A 185 -3.73 9.35 -0.22
N SER A 186 -3.38 8.39 -1.08
CA SER A 186 -4.12 7.12 -1.19
C SER A 186 -4.14 6.36 0.13
N PHE A 187 -3.02 6.35 0.85
CA PHE A 187 -2.89 5.79 2.19
C PHE A 187 -3.93 6.37 3.17
N LEU A 188 -3.94 7.70 3.34
CA LEU A 188 -4.86 8.36 4.27
C LEU A 188 -6.31 8.29 3.80
N ALA A 189 -6.55 8.35 2.49
CA ALA A 189 -7.88 8.20 1.92
C ALA A 189 -8.42 6.81 2.24
N PHE A 190 -7.63 5.75 2.03
CA PHE A 190 -8.02 4.38 2.35
C PHE A 190 -8.34 4.24 3.83
N GLU A 191 -7.42 4.57 4.73
CA GLU A 191 -7.62 4.35 6.17
C GLU A 191 -8.78 5.16 6.76
N ARG A 192 -9.00 6.39 6.28
CA ARG A 192 -10.08 7.28 6.77
C ARG A 192 -11.45 6.98 6.16
N THR A 193 -11.49 6.22 5.06
CA THR A 193 -12.73 5.84 4.38
C THR A 193 -13.05 4.35 4.58
N GLN A 194 -12.79 3.85 5.79
CA GLN A 194 -13.24 2.52 6.22
C GLN A 194 -14.43 2.61 7.18
N TYR A 195 -15.35 1.67 7.06
CA TYR A 195 -16.24 1.27 8.15
C TYR A 195 -15.51 0.22 8.98
N TYR A 196 -15.38 0.45 10.30
CA TYR A 196 -15.01 -0.60 11.24
C TYR A 196 -16.27 -1.07 11.97
N MET A 197 -16.80 -2.22 11.56
CA MET A 197 -18.07 -2.76 12.06
C MET A 197 -17.82 -3.88 13.07
N TYR A 198 -18.58 -3.89 14.15
CA TYR A 198 -18.47 -4.89 15.20
C TYR A 198 -19.85 -5.20 15.80
N GLU A 199 -19.96 -6.37 16.41
CA GLU A 199 -21.18 -6.79 17.11
C GLU A 199 -20.79 -7.29 18.50
N MET A 200 -21.16 -6.52 19.53
CA MET A 200 -20.95 -6.92 20.92
C MET A 200 -21.85 -8.09 21.25
N LEU A 201 -21.28 -9.15 21.82
CA LEU A 201 -22.04 -10.26 22.36
C LEU A 201 -22.68 -9.82 23.69
N ASN A 202 -23.91 -10.25 23.93
CA ASN A 202 -24.67 -9.90 25.14
C ASN A 202 -24.15 -10.59 26.41
N ASP A 203 -23.10 -11.41 26.28
CA ASP A 203 -22.51 -12.11 27.41
C ASP A 203 -21.59 -11.17 28.20
N GLU A 204 -21.47 -11.35 29.51
CA GLU A 204 -20.70 -10.46 30.41
C GLU A 204 -19.19 -10.39 30.06
N SER A 205 -18.75 -11.17 29.07
CA SER A 205 -17.35 -11.36 28.66
C SER A 205 -16.75 -10.25 27.79
N ASN A 206 -17.44 -9.12 27.55
CA ASN A 206 -17.01 -8.07 26.60
C ASN A 206 -16.60 -8.63 25.21
N GLY A 207 -17.18 -9.78 24.83
CA GLY A 207 -16.87 -10.48 23.61
C GLY A 207 -17.46 -9.80 22.39
N THR A 208 -16.85 -10.00 21.23
CA THR A 208 -17.39 -9.56 19.93
C THR A 208 -17.64 -10.77 19.04
N ALA A 209 -18.67 -10.70 18.22
CA ALA A 209 -18.95 -11.75 17.25
C ALA A 209 -17.82 -11.82 16.22
N GLN A 210 -17.32 -13.02 15.94
CA GLN A 210 -16.33 -13.25 14.89
C GLN A 210 -16.85 -12.90 13.50
N SER A 211 -18.17 -12.86 13.31
CA SER A 211 -18.80 -12.46 12.06
C SER A 211 -19.96 -11.51 12.32
N PRO A 212 -19.74 -10.18 12.24
CA PRO A 212 -20.79 -9.19 12.47
C PRO A 212 -21.97 -9.36 11.50
N SER A 213 -23.17 -9.50 12.05
CA SER A 213 -24.42 -9.75 11.30
C SER A 213 -24.85 -8.57 10.43
N ALA A 214 -24.34 -7.38 10.75
CA ALA A 214 -24.65 -6.13 10.08
C ALA A 214 -24.04 -6.01 8.66
N ALA A 215 -23.17 -6.95 8.26
CA ALA A 215 -22.48 -6.96 6.97
C ALA A 215 -22.67 -8.30 6.26
N CYS A 216 -23.37 -8.28 5.13
CA CYS A 216 -23.72 -9.45 4.32
C CYS A 216 -23.12 -9.34 2.92
N PRO A 217 -22.26 -10.28 2.50
CA PRO A 217 -21.79 -10.35 1.11
C PRO A 217 -22.98 -10.43 0.15
N PHE A 218 -22.94 -9.61 -0.90
CA PHE A 218 -24.06 -9.44 -1.83
C PHE A 218 -23.72 -9.85 -3.25
N ALA A 219 -22.55 -9.43 -3.74
CA ALA A 219 -22.09 -9.75 -5.08
C ALA A 219 -20.56 -9.73 -5.16
N ILE A 220 -20.00 -10.43 -6.13
CA ILE A 220 -18.58 -10.41 -6.47
C ILE A 220 -18.47 -10.02 -7.93
N VAL A 221 -17.64 -9.04 -8.26
CA VAL A 221 -17.41 -8.58 -9.63
C VAL A 221 -15.92 -8.59 -9.95
N SER A 222 -15.54 -9.14 -11.10
CA SER A 222 -14.20 -9.00 -11.62
C SER A 222 -14.02 -7.62 -12.24
N PHE A 223 -12.90 -6.96 -11.96
CA PHE A 223 -12.56 -5.69 -12.58
C PHE A 223 -11.19 -5.75 -13.28
N SER A 224 -10.99 -4.83 -14.22
CA SER A 224 -9.69 -4.45 -14.73
C SER A 224 -9.58 -2.93 -14.76
N TYR A 225 -8.42 -2.40 -14.42
CA TYR A 225 -8.12 -0.99 -14.42
C TYR A 225 -7.26 -0.63 -15.63
N THR A 226 -7.66 0.42 -16.34
CA THR A 226 -6.95 0.93 -17.51
C THR A 226 -6.81 2.44 -17.35
N ASP A 227 -5.58 2.94 -17.24
CA ASP A 227 -5.37 4.39 -17.25
C ASP A 227 -5.66 4.94 -18.65
N THR A 228 -6.72 5.75 -18.78
CA THR A 228 -7.11 6.37 -20.05
C THR A 228 -6.12 7.41 -20.55
N LYS A 229 -5.18 7.87 -19.71
CA LYS A 229 -4.06 8.74 -20.09
C LYS A 229 -2.88 7.95 -20.71
N ALA A 230 -2.85 6.63 -20.54
CA ALA A 230 -1.84 5.74 -21.12
C ALA A 230 -2.22 5.25 -22.53
N THR A 231 -3.46 5.47 -22.98
CA THR A 231 -3.88 5.15 -24.34
C THR A 231 -3.48 6.29 -25.29
N PRO A 232 -2.62 6.08 -26.29
CA PRO A 232 -2.39 7.09 -27.33
C PRO A 232 -3.59 7.09 -28.28
N VAL A 233 -4.70 7.70 -27.86
CA VAL A 233 -5.77 8.05 -28.81
C VAL A 233 -5.32 9.33 -29.50
N ALA A 234 -5.06 9.21 -30.81
CA ALA A 234 -4.73 10.31 -31.68
C ALA A 234 -5.86 11.35 -31.70
N SER A 235 -5.70 12.45 -30.97
CA SER A 235 -6.37 13.71 -31.27
C SER A 235 -5.46 14.90 -30.89
N PRO A 236 -5.39 15.96 -31.72
CA PRO A 236 -4.40 17.01 -31.53
C PRO A 236 -5.01 18.21 -30.82
N GLU A 237 -5.08 18.24 -29.48
CA GLU A 237 -5.45 19.49 -28.79
C GLU A 237 -4.58 19.82 -27.57
N LYS A 238 -3.76 20.86 -27.80
CA LYS A 238 -3.31 21.93 -26.90
C LYS A 238 -2.89 21.52 -25.48
N ARG A 239 -1.57 21.42 -25.30
CA ARG A 239 -0.87 21.52 -24.01
C ARG A 239 -1.40 22.70 -23.21
N VAL A 240 -2.20 22.41 -22.19
CA VAL A 240 -2.37 23.31 -21.04
C VAL A 240 -1.23 22.99 -20.08
N GLU A 241 -0.31 23.93 -19.92
CA GLU A 241 0.75 23.88 -18.92
C GLU A 241 0.14 23.72 -17.53
N ARG A 242 0.30 22.52 -16.97
CA ARG A 242 -0.03 22.24 -15.57
C ARG A 242 1.02 22.96 -14.70
N LYS A 243 0.64 24.07 -14.07
CA LYS A 243 1.44 24.68 -13.00
C LYS A 243 1.61 23.64 -11.88
N LEU A 244 2.82 23.10 -11.73
CA LEU A 244 3.19 22.15 -10.68
C LEU A 244 3.03 22.81 -9.30
N VAL A 245 2.24 22.18 -8.43
CA VAL A 245 2.26 22.47 -6.99
C VAL A 245 3.59 21.92 -6.44
N PRO A 246 4.43 22.73 -5.78
CA PRO A 246 5.76 22.29 -5.37
C PRO A 246 5.65 21.18 -4.33
N HIS A 247 6.20 20.01 -4.66
CA HIS A 247 6.24 18.87 -3.74
C HIS A 247 7.21 19.20 -2.60
N TYR A 248 6.79 18.98 -1.35
CA TYR A 248 7.65 19.12 -0.19
C TYR A 248 8.74 18.03 -0.25
N LEU A 249 10.00 18.45 -0.35
CA LEU A 249 11.16 17.56 -0.29
C LEU A 249 11.81 17.79 1.07
N PRO A 250 11.68 16.85 2.02
CA PRO A 250 12.26 17.00 3.37
C PRO A 250 13.78 17.21 3.36
N TRP A 251 14.47 16.82 2.29
CA TRP A 251 15.87 17.16 2.06
C TRP A 251 16.16 17.37 0.58
N ARG A 252 17.12 18.25 0.31
CA ARG A 252 17.71 18.50 -1.00
C ARG A 252 19.21 18.58 -0.82
N GLY A 253 19.94 17.92 -1.69
CA GLY A 253 21.38 17.92 -1.67
C GLY A 253 21.94 17.16 -2.86
N GLN A 254 23.22 16.81 -2.75
CA GLN A 254 23.98 16.22 -3.83
C GLN A 254 24.43 14.80 -3.47
N LEU A 255 24.36 13.88 -4.42
CA LEU A 255 25.11 12.61 -4.34
C LEU A 255 26.46 12.80 -5.01
N GLU A 256 27.56 12.56 -4.29
CA GLU A 256 28.92 12.57 -4.84
C GLU A 256 29.35 11.11 -5.08
N LEU A 257 29.52 10.73 -6.34
CA LEU A 257 30.04 9.42 -6.77
C LEU A 257 31.33 9.64 -7.54
N GLY A 258 32.47 9.32 -6.93
CA GLY A 258 33.78 9.57 -7.54
C GLY A 258 34.00 11.06 -7.83
N ALA A 259 34.05 11.43 -9.11
CA ALA A 259 34.22 12.82 -9.55
C ALA A 259 32.90 13.51 -9.96
N GLN A 260 31.75 12.82 -9.83
CA GLN A 260 30.47 13.27 -10.34
C GLN A 260 29.51 13.64 -9.22
N LEU A 261 28.71 14.68 -9.44
CA LEU A 261 27.71 15.21 -8.51
C LEU A 261 26.32 15.14 -9.15
N TYR A 262 25.32 14.76 -8.35
CA TYR A 262 23.93 14.63 -8.79
C TYR A 262 23.01 15.40 -7.84
N ASP A 263 22.35 16.45 -8.34
CA ASP A 263 21.35 17.19 -7.57
C ASP A 263 20.06 16.39 -7.39
N VAL A 264 19.77 16.01 -6.15
CA VAL A 264 18.64 15.17 -5.79
C VAL A 264 17.85 15.76 -4.62
N GLY A 265 16.55 15.54 -4.66
CA GLY A 265 15.66 15.73 -3.53
C GLY A 265 15.21 14.39 -2.99
N LEU A 266 15.13 14.29 -1.68
CA LEU A 266 14.54 13.13 -1.02
C LEU A 266 13.04 13.36 -0.86
N ARG A 267 12.25 12.36 -1.22
CA ARG A 267 10.82 12.28 -1.00
C ARG A 267 10.52 11.07 -0.13
N THR A 268 9.74 11.27 0.91
CA THR A 268 9.24 10.21 1.80
C THR A 268 7.76 9.97 1.53
N THR A 269 7.32 8.73 1.69
CA THR A 269 5.91 8.33 1.54
C THR A 269 5.07 8.62 2.79
N THR A 270 5.72 8.91 3.92
CA THR A 270 5.08 9.00 5.26
C THR A 270 5.27 10.33 6.00
N GLY A 271 5.75 11.40 5.34
CA GLY A 271 5.72 12.76 5.90
C GLY A 271 7.09 13.44 6.03
N ALA A 272 7.11 14.65 6.59
CA ALA A 272 8.22 15.60 6.51
C ALA A 272 9.51 15.23 7.27
N LEU A 273 9.58 14.05 7.88
CA LEU A 273 10.68 13.65 8.75
C LEU A 273 11.60 12.68 8.00
N ILE A 274 12.90 12.97 8.02
CA ILE A 274 13.94 12.07 7.52
C ILE A 274 14.45 11.26 8.72
N PRO A 275 14.61 9.93 8.58
CA PRO A 275 15.10 9.08 9.65
C PRO A 275 16.50 9.45 10.18
N ALA A 276 17.29 10.22 9.42
CA ALA A 276 18.61 10.71 9.80
C ALA A 276 18.91 12.09 9.18
N GLU A 277 19.76 12.88 9.83
CA GLU A 277 20.30 14.12 9.24
C GLU A 277 21.27 13.77 8.09
N LEU A 278 20.86 14.05 6.86
CA LEU A 278 21.70 13.89 5.68
C LEU A 278 22.53 15.16 5.45
N PRO A 279 23.85 15.03 5.20
CA PRO A 279 24.68 16.16 4.84
C PRO A 279 24.22 16.78 3.51
N PRO A 280 24.57 18.05 3.20
CA PRO A 280 24.27 18.66 1.91
C PRO A 280 24.87 17.90 0.71
N VAL A 281 25.98 17.20 0.94
CA VAL A 281 26.63 16.33 -0.04
C VAL A 281 26.83 14.95 0.59
N VAL A 282 26.13 13.94 0.06
CA VAL A 282 26.24 12.54 0.45
C VAL A 282 27.27 11.87 -0.43
N LYS A 283 28.43 11.55 0.15
CA LYS A 283 29.54 10.89 -0.55
C LYS A 283 29.33 9.39 -0.57
N ILE A 284 29.09 8.84 -1.74
CA ILE A 284 28.94 7.40 -1.93
C ILE A 284 30.29 6.83 -2.34
N ASP A 285 30.93 6.16 -1.39
CA ASP A 285 32.25 5.54 -1.56
C ASP A 285 32.17 4.02 -1.72
N GLN A 286 31.02 3.41 -1.42
CA GLN A 286 30.81 1.97 -1.36
C GLN A 286 29.65 1.52 -2.24
N ALA A 287 29.85 0.40 -2.93
CA ALA A 287 28.83 -0.32 -3.67
C ALA A 287 28.85 -1.79 -3.28
N ILE A 288 27.68 -2.42 -3.22
CA ILE A 288 27.50 -3.83 -2.92
C ILE A 288 26.70 -4.49 -4.04
N SER A 289 27.02 -5.74 -4.39
CA SER A 289 26.20 -6.49 -5.34
C SER A 289 24.83 -6.78 -4.75
N MET A 290 23.78 -6.77 -5.58
CA MET A 290 22.44 -7.13 -5.10
C MET A 290 22.38 -8.58 -4.59
N SER A 291 23.23 -9.47 -5.13
CA SER A 291 23.35 -10.85 -4.65
C SER A 291 23.86 -10.92 -3.20
N ASP A 292 24.85 -10.10 -2.84
CA ASP A 292 25.36 -10.01 -1.48
C ASP A 292 24.39 -9.25 -0.58
N LEU A 293 23.76 -8.18 -1.08
CA LEU A 293 22.80 -7.39 -0.32
C LEU A 293 21.60 -8.23 0.12
N ARG A 294 21.08 -9.09 -0.77
CA ARG A 294 19.98 -10.04 -0.46
C ARG A 294 20.36 -11.10 0.57
N GLN A 295 21.65 -11.33 0.81
CA GLN A 295 22.12 -12.19 1.92
C GLN A 295 22.22 -11.44 3.24
N LEU A 296 22.30 -10.10 3.21
CA LEU A 296 22.50 -9.26 4.39
C LEU A 296 21.20 -8.65 4.91
N LEU A 297 20.23 -8.40 4.04
CA LEU A 297 18.93 -7.85 4.40
C LEU A 297 17.82 -8.90 4.36
N PRO A 298 16.81 -8.78 5.22
CA PRO A 298 15.65 -9.68 5.20
C PRO A 298 14.93 -9.60 3.86
N LYS A 299 14.52 -10.76 3.32
CA LYS A 299 13.82 -10.84 2.02
C LYS A 299 12.60 -9.91 1.92
N ALA A 300 11.86 -9.78 3.03
CA ALA A 300 10.69 -8.92 3.14
C ALA A 300 10.97 -7.44 2.77
N VAL A 301 12.21 -6.97 2.92
CA VAL A 301 12.62 -5.60 2.53
C VAL A 301 12.46 -5.36 1.02
N PHE A 302 12.69 -6.38 0.20
CA PHE A 302 12.61 -6.30 -1.26
C PHE A 302 11.24 -6.74 -1.81
N GLU A 303 10.50 -7.50 -1.02
CA GLU A 303 9.22 -8.10 -1.43
C GLU A 303 8.00 -7.24 -1.04
N THR A 304 8.18 -6.28 -0.12
CA THR A 304 7.09 -5.45 0.40
C THR A 304 7.42 -3.97 0.31
N CYS A 305 6.53 -3.18 -0.32
CA CYS A 305 6.57 -1.73 -0.23
C CYS A 305 5.89 -1.31 1.08
N PHE A 306 6.67 -0.84 2.05
CA PHE A 306 6.15 -0.39 3.34
C PHE A 306 6.18 1.14 3.48
N SER A 307 5.16 1.67 4.13
CA SER A 307 5.05 3.09 4.47
C SER A 307 5.50 3.32 5.92
N GLY A 308 6.58 4.07 6.12
CA GLY A 308 7.10 4.41 7.44
C GLY A 308 8.25 3.49 7.90
N GLU A 309 8.58 3.56 9.19
CA GLU A 309 9.57 2.66 9.78
C GLU A 309 8.92 1.31 10.09
N VAL A 310 9.46 0.23 9.55
CA VAL A 310 9.04 -1.14 9.84
C VAL A 310 10.15 -1.90 10.54
N PHE A 311 9.79 -2.84 11.42
CA PHE A 311 10.74 -3.75 12.04
C PHE A 311 10.75 -5.08 11.30
N LEU A 312 11.87 -5.39 10.63
CA LEU A 312 12.08 -6.58 9.83
C LEU A 312 13.33 -7.32 10.34
N ASP A 313 13.11 -8.48 10.96
CA ASP A 313 14.17 -9.41 11.41
C ASP A 313 15.34 -8.74 12.15
N GLY A 314 15.01 -7.92 13.16
CA GLY A 314 16.02 -7.25 13.98
C GLY A 314 16.49 -5.88 13.46
N LEU A 315 15.97 -5.43 12.31
CA LEU A 315 16.32 -4.15 11.69
C LEU A 315 15.09 -3.25 11.55
N TYR A 316 15.28 -1.95 11.73
CA TYR A 316 14.29 -0.93 11.43
C TYR A 316 14.57 -0.37 10.03
N CYS A 317 13.60 -0.49 9.13
CA CYS A 317 13.74 -0.08 7.73
C CYS A 317 12.76 1.04 7.40
N THR A 318 13.19 2.05 6.64
CA THR A 318 12.32 3.10 6.09
C THR A 318 12.61 3.33 4.61
N LEU A 319 11.57 3.38 3.77
CA LEU A 319 11.70 3.63 2.33
C LEU A 319 11.60 5.12 1.99
N CYS A 320 12.43 5.57 1.05
CA CYS A 320 12.38 6.92 0.47
C CYS A 320 12.72 6.91 -1.02
N GLU A 321 12.19 7.87 -1.76
CA GLU A 321 12.46 8.05 -3.19
C GLU A 321 13.42 9.24 -3.38
N PHE A 322 14.41 9.09 -4.26
CA PHE A 322 15.27 10.20 -4.68
C PHE A 322 14.84 10.70 -6.05
N VAL A 323 14.51 11.99 -6.13
CA VAL A 323 14.02 12.65 -7.35
C VAL A 323 15.00 13.72 -7.81
N PRO A 324 15.20 13.91 -9.12
CA PRO A 324 16.09 14.96 -9.63
C PRO A 324 15.59 16.35 -9.24
N CYS A 325 16.50 17.24 -8.84
CA CYS A 325 16.18 18.58 -8.38
C CYS A 325 16.87 19.64 -9.26
N GLY A 326 16.42 19.83 -10.50
CA GLY A 326 16.95 20.85 -11.41
C GLY A 326 16.48 20.67 -12.86
N ALA A 327 16.40 21.75 -13.65
CA ALA A 327 15.86 21.72 -15.02
C ALA A 327 16.87 21.26 -16.09
N VAL A 328 18.17 21.19 -15.75
CA VAL A 328 19.26 20.96 -16.72
C VAL A 328 19.91 19.56 -16.56
N GLU A 329 19.61 18.84 -15.46
CA GLU A 329 20.43 17.70 -15.02
C GLU A 329 19.72 16.32 -15.03
N THR A 330 18.49 16.25 -15.55
CA THR A 330 17.72 15.00 -15.64
C THR A 330 18.43 13.89 -16.43
N GLN A 331 19.33 14.24 -17.35
CA GLN A 331 20.10 13.26 -18.13
C GLN A 331 21.23 12.60 -17.32
N SER A 332 21.81 13.28 -16.32
CA SER A 332 22.91 12.74 -15.52
C SER A 332 22.44 11.63 -14.58
N LEU A 333 21.33 11.86 -13.85
CA LEU A 333 20.78 10.87 -12.92
C LEU A 333 20.23 9.63 -13.65
N ALA A 334 19.68 9.80 -14.86
CA ALA A 334 19.23 8.68 -15.68
C ALA A 334 20.38 7.73 -16.07
N LEU A 335 21.57 8.28 -16.38
CA LEU A 335 22.76 7.47 -16.65
C LEU A 335 23.23 6.69 -15.42
N LEU A 336 23.20 7.33 -14.24
CA LEU A 336 23.51 6.64 -12.98
C LEU A 336 22.52 5.49 -12.71
N LEU A 337 21.22 5.74 -12.90
CA LEU A 337 20.18 4.71 -12.76
C LEU A 337 20.42 3.53 -13.69
N GLN A 338 20.75 3.81 -14.95
CA GLN A 338 21.08 2.78 -15.94
C GLN A 338 22.32 1.98 -15.51
N GLU A 339 23.39 2.64 -15.04
CA GLU A 339 24.61 1.97 -14.58
C GLU A 339 24.35 1.08 -13.35
N VAL A 340 23.57 1.56 -12.38
CA VAL A 340 23.17 0.79 -11.19
C VAL A 340 22.34 -0.44 -11.59
N LYS A 341 21.43 -0.29 -12.55
CA LYS A 341 20.60 -1.37 -13.10
C LYS A 341 21.43 -2.40 -13.86
N GLU A 342 22.29 -1.96 -14.78
CA GLU A 342 23.13 -2.83 -15.62
C GLU A 342 24.15 -3.62 -14.80
N LYS A 343 24.71 -3.01 -13.75
CA LYS A 343 25.70 -3.67 -12.90
C LYS A 343 25.11 -4.47 -11.74
N ASP A 344 23.78 -4.46 -11.56
CA ASP A 344 23.07 -5.12 -10.45
C ASP A 344 23.68 -4.77 -9.07
N LEU A 345 23.90 -3.46 -8.85
CA LEU A 345 24.55 -2.93 -7.66
C LEU A 345 23.57 -2.13 -6.80
N ALA A 346 23.87 -2.04 -5.51
CA ALA A 346 23.31 -1.04 -4.60
C ALA A 346 24.44 -0.15 -4.08
N LEU A 347 24.16 1.15 -4.01
CA LEU A 347 25.06 2.15 -3.48
C LEU A 347 24.80 2.32 -1.99
N THR A 348 25.84 2.20 -1.17
CA THR A 348 25.68 2.21 0.29
C THR A 348 26.39 3.40 0.89
N PHE A 349 25.71 4.06 1.82
CA PHE A 349 26.23 5.18 2.59
C PHE A 349 26.04 4.90 4.08
N GLN A 350 27.12 4.96 4.86
CA GLN A 350 27.04 4.81 6.30
C GLN A 350 26.63 6.13 6.95
N LEU A 351 25.58 6.09 7.77
CA LEU A 351 25.07 7.24 8.50
C LEU A 351 25.87 7.44 9.80
N HIS A 352 25.92 8.68 10.27
CA HIS A 352 26.70 9.07 11.45
C HIS A 352 26.16 8.44 12.75
N ASP A 353 24.89 8.04 12.77
CA ASP A 353 24.19 7.44 13.90
C ASP A 353 24.29 5.90 13.94
N GLY A 354 25.07 5.32 13.04
CA GLY A 354 25.29 3.87 12.96
C GLY A 354 24.30 3.13 12.04
N GLY A 355 23.39 3.85 11.38
CA GLY A 355 22.56 3.29 10.31
C GLY A 355 23.24 3.26 8.95
N PHE A 356 22.52 2.76 7.95
CA PHE A 356 22.91 2.77 6.55
C PHE A 356 21.79 3.33 5.68
N LEU A 357 22.17 4.15 4.70
CA LEU A 357 21.33 4.48 3.56
C LEU A 357 21.78 3.61 2.38
N ILE A 358 20.85 2.88 1.78
CA ILE A 358 21.12 1.97 0.68
C ILE A 358 20.27 2.43 -0.50
N LEU A 359 20.91 2.84 -1.58
CA LEU A 359 20.26 3.30 -2.81
C LEU A 359 20.34 2.21 -3.86
N LEU A 360 19.21 1.86 -4.45
CA LEU A 360 19.12 0.84 -5.47
C LEU A 360 18.08 1.21 -6.53
N HIS A 361 18.20 0.55 -7.68
CA HIS A 361 17.25 0.72 -8.77
C HIS A 361 15.86 0.20 -8.37
N SER A 362 14.79 0.89 -8.77
CA SER A 362 13.40 0.55 -8.42
C SER A 362 13.00 -0.87 -8.84
N SER A 363 13.60 -1.43 -9.90
CA SER A 363 13.36 -2.81 -10.38
C SER A 363 13.77 -3.93 -9.41
N HIS A 364 14.48 -3.61 -8.33
CA HIS A 364 14.86 -4.62 -7.32
C HIS A 364 13.81 -4.81 -6.23
N PHE A 365 12.79 -3.97 -6.20
CA PHE A 365 11.56 -4.23 -5.47
C PHE A 365 10.63 -5.00 -6.39
N LEU A 366 9.79 -5.87 -5.81
CA LEU A 366 8.73 -6.53 -6.58
C LEU A 366 7.78 -5.49 -7.16
N THR A 367 8.02 -5.06 -8.40
CA THR A 367 6.99 -4.55 -9.28
C THR A 367 6.22 -5.77 -9.77
N TYR A 368 4.95 -5.89 -9.35
CA TYR A 368 4.03 -6.80 -10.00
C TYR A 368 3.66 -6.21 -11.37
N ASP A 369 4.58 -6.26 -12.34
CA ASP A 369 4.30 -6.40 -13.77
C ASP A 369 5.60 -6.39 -14.60
N ASP A 370 5.69 -7.36 -15.52
CA ASP A 370 6.65 -7.42 -16.61
C ASP A 370 5.84 -7.29 -17.92
N THR A 371 5.40 -6.08 -18.27
CA THR A 371 4.94 -5.75 -19.65
C THR A 371 5.25 -4.28 -19.97
N GLY A 372 6.05 -4.07 -21.01
CA GLY A 372 6.89 -2.89 -21.20
C GLY A 372 6.27 -1.57 -21.68
N SER A 373 7.05 -0.52 -21.37
CA SER A 373 7.06 0.89 -21.81
C SER A 373 6.13 1.86 -21.06
N ASN A 374 6.58 2.92 -20.37
CA ASN A 374 7.90 3.43 -20.02
C ASN A 374 7.89 3.68 -18.50
N GLU A 375 8.58 2.83 -17.76
CA GLU A 375 8.90 3.08 -16.36
C GLU A 375 9.67 4.41 -16.28
N THR A 376 9.24 5.34 -15.44
CA THR A 376 10.21 6.33 -14.96
C THR A 376 11.07 5.58 -13.96
N ASP A 377 12.17 4.98 -14.42
CA ASP A 377 13.21 4.44 -13.55
C ASP A 377 13.58 5.52 -12.52
N PHE A 378 13.59 5.16 -11.23
CA PHE A 378 13.96 6.09 -10.15
C PHE A 378 14.82 5.40 -9.10
N LEU A 379 15.53 6.21 -8.33
CA LEU A 379 16.45 5.72 -7.33
C LEU A 379 15.70 5.57 -6.00
N GLN A 380 15.56 4.33 -5.56
CA GLN A 380 14.88 3.99 -4.30
C GLN A 380 15.92 3.88 -3.19
N GLY A 381 15.69 4.57 -2.09
CA GLY A 381 16.48 4.53 -0.89
C GLY A 381 15.82 3.70 0.21
N ILE A 382 16.65 2.98 0.96
CA ILE A 382 16.29 2.27 2.18
C ILE A 382 17.20 2.78 3.30
N PHE A 383 16.61 3.37 4.33
CA PHE A 383 17.30 3.58 5.60
C PHE A 383 17.19 2.31 6.43
N VAL A 384 18.30 1.82 6.95
CA VAL A 384 18.38 0.61 7.79
C VAL A 384 19.08 0.94 9.09
N PHE A 385 18.41 0.70 10.22
CA PHE A 385 18.94 0.95 11.56
C PHE A 385 18.80 -0.27 12.46
N PRO A 386 19.75 -0.49 13.39
CA PRO A 386 19.61 -1.52 14.42
C PRO A 386 18.63 -1.13 15.55
N VAL A 387 18.24 0.14 15.62
CA VAL A 387 17.34 0.71 16.65
C VAL A 387 16.39 1.70 15.97
N SER A 388 15.14 1.74 16.43
CA SER A 388 14.13 2.68 15.94
C SER A 388 14.61 4.13 16.05
N GLN A 389 14.49 4.89 14.96
CA GLN A 389 14.81 6.31 14.93
C GLN A 389 13.62 7.19 15.33
N ILE A 390 12.42 6.63 15.43
CA ILE A 390 11.22 7.35 15.90
C ILE A 390 11.32 7.67 17.41
N ILE A 391 12.03 6.86 18.19
CA ILE A 391 12.12 6.97 19.66
C ILE A 391 13.23 7.95 20.11
N ARG A 392 14.10 8.40 19.20
CA ARG A 392 15.38 9.00 19.58
C ARG A 392 15.39 10.50 19.90
N ARG A 393 14.30 11.05 20.45
CA ARG A 393 14.34 12.43 20.96
C ARG A 393 14.60 12.59 22.45
N ASP A 394 14.28 11.65 23.34
CA ASP A 394 14.65 11.79 24.76
C ASP A 394 14.50 10.48 25.53
N THR A 395 15.54 9.62 25.54
CA THR A 395 15.93 8.84 26.74
C THR A 395 17.17 7.99 26.46
N LYS A 396 18.11 7.99 27.42
CA LYS A 396 19.20 7.01 27.48
C LYS A 396 18.61 5.63 27.73
N LEU A 397 18.63 4.73 26.73
CA LEU A 397 18.26 3.33 26.93
C LEU A 397 19.44 2.39 26.64
N VAL A 398 19.55 1.40 27.52
CA VAL A 398 20.61 0.42 27.71
C VAL A 398 20.93 -0.36 26.43
N GLN A 399 22.22 -0.46 26.12
CA GLN A 399 22.77 -1.25 25.01
C GLN A 399 22.38 -2.73 25.16
N ARG A 400 21.55 -3.24 24.25
CA ARG A 400 21.56 -4.67 23.88
C ARG A 400 22.38 -4.82 22.62
N LYS A 401 23.34 -5.76 22.64
CA LYS A 401 24.20 -6.06 21.48
C LYS A 401 23.33 -6.48 20.29
N PRO A 402 23.52 -5.88 19.10
CA PRO A 402 22.82 -6.31 17.89
C PRO A 402 23.25 -7.72 17.49
N ALA A 403 22.31 -8.51 16.95
CA ALA A 403 22.53 -9.88 16.49
C ALA A 403 23.31 -9.96 15.17
N ILE A 404 23.59 -8.82 14.53
CA ILE A 404 24.39 -8.72 13.31
C ILE A 404 25.57 -7.79 13.63
N SER A 405 26.80 -8.30 13.48
CA SER A 405 27.98 -7.45 13.63
C SER A 405 28.01 -6.44 12.49
N THR A 406 28.10 -5.15 12.83
CA THR A 406 28.41 -4.03 11.93
C THR A 406 29.64 -4.29 11.04
N ASP A 407 30.49 -5.24 11.42
CA ASP A 407 31.66 -5.68 10.66
C ASP A 407 31.33 -6.40 9.34
N ILE A 408 30.15 -7.02 9.18
CA ILE A 408 29.86 -7.88 8.02
C ILE A 408 29.52 -7.04 6.77
N LEU A 409 28.69 -6.00 6.92
CA LEU A 409 28.41 -5.03 5.86
C LEU A 409 29.69 -4.29 5.44
N GLN A 410 30.53 -3.89 6.39
CA GLN A 410 31.80 -3.22 6.12
C GLN A 410 32.85 -4.10 5.44
N ARG A 411 32.92 -5.40 5.76
CA ARG A 411 33.88 -6.35 5.14
C ARG A 411 33.49 -6.73 3.72
N LYS A 412 32.20 -6.86 3.40
CA LYS A 412 31.74 -7.18 2.05
C LYS A 412 31.67 -5.94 1.13
N ALA A 413 31.31 -4.77 1.64
CA ALA A 413 31.34 -3.51 0.87
C ALA A 413 32.77 -3.09 0.46
N LYS A 414 33.80 -3.44 1.25
CA LYS A 414 35.20 -3.27 0.85
C LYS A 414 35.69 -4.26 -0.21
N ASN A 415 35.01 -5.39 -0.40
CA ASN A 415 35.37 -6.41 -1.38
C ASN A 415 34.59 -6.28 -2.70
N GLY A 416 33.52 -5.47 -2.72
CA GLY A 416 32.82 -5.05 -3.94
C GLY A 416 33.62 -3.96 -4.66
N SER A 417 34.22 -4.33 -5.80
CA SER A 417 34.81 -3.47 -6.84
C SER A 417 34.82 -1.95 -6.58
N SER A 418 36.02 -1.39 -6.39
CA SER A 418 36.30 0.03 -6.53
C SER A 418 35.82 0.54 -7.90
N ILE A 419 34.75 1.33 -7.92
CA ILE A 419 34.31 2.10 -9.10
C ILE A 419 35.24 3.30 -9.25
N ALA A 420 36.51 3.07 -9.56
CA ALA A 420 37.44 4.07 -10.11
C ALA A 420 38.83 3.43 -10.34
N ARG A 421 39.02 2.80 -11.50
CA ARG A 421 40.31 2.77 -12.23
C ARG A 421 40.11 2.05 -13.55
N GLY A 422 39.78 2.81 -14.59
CA GLY A 422 39.56 2.26 -15.92
C GLY A 422 39.51 3.33 -17.00
N ASN A 423 40.42 4.30 -16.97
CA ASN A 423 40.69 5.14 -18.14
C ASN A 423 42.20 5.14 -18.40
N ASP A 424 42.66 4.06 -19.04
CA ASP A 424 43.96 4.05 -19.71
C ASP A 424 43.70 3.80 -21.20
N CYS A 425 43.17 4.83 -21.85
CA CYS A 425 42.88 4.82 -23.27
C CYS A 425 44.17 5.16 -24.04
N ARG A 426 44.90 4.11 -24.45
CA ARG A 426 46.01 4.21 -25.41
C ARG A 426 45.48 4.59 -26.79
N TYR A 427 45.15 5.86 -27.03
CA TYR A 427 44.94 6.36 -28.40
C TYR A 427 45.09 7.89 -28.49
N CYS A 428 46.16 8.45 -27.92
CA CYS A 428 46.58 9.84 -28.16
C CYS A 428 48.10 10.00 -27.96
N ARG A 429 48.89 9.37 -28.83
CA ARG A 429 50.27 9.82 -29.11
C ARG A 429 50.50 9.69 -30.60
N ASN A 430 50.20 10.76 -31.33
CA ASN A 430 50.86 11.13 -32.57
C ASN A 430 50.43 12.56 -32.92
N LYS A 431 51.20 13.53 -32.43
CA LYS A 431 51.68 14.63 -33.25
C LYS A 431 53.01 15.14 -32.68
N PRO A 432 54.00 15.41 -33.54
CA PRO A 432 55.30 15.92 -33.14
C PRO A 432 55.23 17.43 -32.99
N ASP A 433 56.04 17.97 -32.11
CA ASP A 433 56.43 19.38 -32.08
C ASP A 433 57.96 19.45 -32.28
N PRO A 434 58.48 20.58 -32.78
CA PRO A 434 59.54 20.65 -33.80
C PRO A 434 60.95 20.19 -33.37
#